data_AF-A0A8S9KFV2-F1
#
_entry.id   AF-A0A8S9KFV2-F1
#
_cell.length_a   1.000
_cell.length_b   1.000
_cell.length_c   1.000
_cell.angle_alpha   90.00
_cell.angle_beta   90.00
_cell.angle_gamma   90.00
#
_symmetry.space_group_name_H-M   'P 1'
#
loop_
_entity.id
_entity.type
_entity.pdbx_description
1 polymer ?
#
loop_
_entity_poly.entity_id
_entity_poly.type
_entity_poly.pdbx_seq_one_letter_code
_entity_poly.pdbx_strand_id
1 'polypeptide(L)' 'MWTENYKKCFETLKNLEANKGEKEREDRAAVYANSAYFRKGKVGDWSNYLTPEMAARIDGIMEEKFKDTGLLEHGQ' A
#
# COMPACT_ATOMS: atom_id res chain seq x y z
N MET A 1 18.21 5.51 -2.16
CA MET A 1 17.68 5.97 -3.47
C MET A 1 16.25 5.52 -3.77
N TRP A 2 15.92 4.22 -3.93
CA TRP A 2 14.54 3.79 -4.27
C TRP A 2 13.50 4.12 -3.19
N THR A 3 13.81 3.82 -1.93
CA THR A 3 12.93 4.09 -0.78
C THR A 3 12.72 5.59 -0.53
N GLU A 4 13.71 6.42 -0.82
CA GLU A 4 13.64 7.88 -0.69
C GLU A 4 12.77 8.49 -1.80
N ASN A 5 12.91 8.02 -3.04
CA ASN A 5 12.08 8.46 -4.16
C ASN A 5 10.62 8.06 -3.97
N TYR A 6 10.35 6.83 -3.50
CA TYR A 6 9.00 6.39 -3.15
C TYR A 6 8.37 7.31 -2.08
N LYS A 7 9.08 7.55 -0.97
CA LYS A 7 8.60 8.43 0.10
C LYS A 7 8.31 9.82 -0.42
N LYS A 8 9.20 10.38 -1.25
CA LYS A 8 9.01 11.71 -1.84
C LYS A 8 7.74 11.77 -2.70
N CYS A 9 7.56 10.85 -3.65
CA CYS A 9 6.37 10.83 -4.50
C CYS A 9 5.08 10.66 -3.68
N PHE A 10 5.07 9.73 -2.71
CA PHE A 10 3.89 9.49 -1.87
C PHE A 10 3.52 10.73 -1.05
N GLU A 11 4.47 11.32 -0.33
CA GLU A 11 4.21 12.49 0.52
C GLU A 11 3.84 13.72 -0.32
N THR A 12 4.44 13.91 -1.50
CA THR A 12 4.01 14.96 -2.42
C THR A 12 2.55 14.77 -2.81
N LEU A 13 2.18 13.60 -3.33
CA LEU A 13 0.81 13.36 -3.82
C LEU A 13 -0.23 13.43 -2.70
N LYS A 14 0.05 12.85 -1.53
CA LYS A 14 -0.85 12.89 -0.37
C LYS A 14 -1.16 14.31 0.10
N ASN A 15 -0.18 15.22 0.01
CA ASN A 15 -0.29 16.58 0.52
C ASN A 15 -0.76 17.61 -0.52
N LEU A 16 -0.97 17.21 -1.78
CA LEU A 16 -1.59 18.07 -2.79
C LEU A 16 -3.01 18.45 -2.38
N GLU A 17 -3.39 19.71 -2.59
CA GLU A 17 -4.74 20.18 -2.25
C GLU A 17 -5.83 19.39 -2.97
N ALA A 18 -5.61 18.97 -4.22
CA ALA A 18 -6.54 18.12 -4.96
C ALA A 18 -6.83 16.76 -4.29
N ASN A 19 -5.94 16.29 -3.40
CA ASN A 19 -6.00 14.99 -2.75
C ASN A 19 -6.40 15.06 -1.26
N LYS A 20 -6.91 16.21 -0.78
CA LYS A 20 -7.36 16.42 0.60
C LYS A 20 -8.87 16.60 0.69
N GLY A 21 -9.44 16.17 1.81
CA GLY A 21 -10.88 16.29 2.09
C GLY A 21 -11.73 15.43 1.17
N GLU A 22 -12.92 15.93 0.82
CA GLU A 22 -13.92 15.22 0.01
C GLU A 22 -13.79 15.50 -1.50
N LYS A 23 -12.65 16.03 -1.95
CA LYS A 23 -12.42 16.33 -3.37
C LYS A 23 -12.37 15.05 -4.19
N GLU A 24 -12.98 15.07 -5.35
CA GLU A 24 -12.97 13.98 -6.32
C GLU A 24 -12.21 14.38 -7.59
N ARG A 25 -12.00 13.41 -8.48
CA ARG A 25 -11.47 13.67 -9.82
C ARG A 25 -12.50 14.44 -10.66
N GLU A 26 -12.03 15.31 -11.54
CA GLU A 26 -12.91 16.19 -12.33
C GLU A 26 -13.34 15.57 -13.67
N ASP A 27 -12.59 14.60 -14.18
CA ASP A 27 -12.77 14.07 -15.53
C ASP A 27 -13.86 13.00 -15.65
N ARG A 28 -14.29 12.40 -14.53
CA ARG A 28 -15.44 11.47 -14.45
C ARG A 28 -15.91 11.29 -13.01
N ALA A 29 -17.14 10.82 -12.82
CA ALA A 29 -17.65 10.49 -11.50
C ALA A 29 -16.75 9.46 -10.79
N ALA A 30 -16.50 9.69 -9.50
CA ALA A 30 -15.81 8.76 -8.61
C ALA A 30 -16.74 8.32 -7.48
N VAL A 31 -16.45 7.15 -6.92
CA VAL A 31 -17.15 6.64 -5.72
C VAL A 31 -16.41 7.08 -4.45
N TYR A 32 -15.15 7.50 -4.59
CA TYR A 32 -14.28 7.86 -3.48
C TYR A 32 -13.64 9.22 -3.73
N ALA A 33 -13.56 10.00 -2.65
CA ALA A 33 -12.70 11.18 -2.60
C ALA A 33 -11.23 10.79 -2.85
N ASN A 34 -10.48 11.67 -3.48
CA ASN A 34 -9.07 11.50 -3.81
C ASN A 34 -8.23 11.19 -2.55
N SER A 35 -8.62 11.73 -1.39
CA SER A 35 -7.95 11.47 -0.11
C SER A 35 -7.99 10.01 0.33
N ALA A 36 -9.01 9.24 -0.09
CA ALA A 36 -9.15 7.83 0.26
C ALA A 36 -8.01 6.96 -0.28
N TYR A 37 -7.37 7.36 -1.38
CA TYR A 37 -6.23 6.65 -1.96
C TYR A 37 -4.93 6.83 -1.16
N PHE A 38 -4.83 7.85 -0.28
CA PHE A 38 -3.58 8.23 0.39
C PHE A 38 -3.63 8.07 1.92
N ARG A 39 -3.80 6.84 2.42
CA ARG A 39 -3.90 6.52 3.87
C ARG A 39 -2.59 6.71 4.65
N LYS A 40 -1.84 5.63 4.93
CA LYS A 40 -0.58 5.69 5.71
C LYS A 40 0.69 5.50 4.86
N GLY A 41 0.64 4.71 3.78
CA GLY A 41 1.79 4.50 2.88
C GLY A 41 3.01 3.83 3.51
N LYS A 42 2.83 3.03 4.59
CA LYS A 42 3.92 2.44 5.38
C LYS A 42 3.95 0.92 5.27
N VAL A 43 5.14 0.36 5.06
CA VAL A 43 5.42 -1.07 5.23
C VAL A 43 5.21 -1.45 6.69
N GLY A 44 4.59 -2.60 6.95
CA GLY A 44 4.36 -3.14 8.30
C GLY A 44 3.10 -2.65 9.01
N ASP A 45 2.32 -1.74 8.43
CA ASP A 45 1.09 -1.24 9.09
C ASP A 45 -0.01 -2.30 9.27
N TRP A 46 0.11 -3.46 8.61
CA TRP A 46 -0.80 -4.60 8.78
C TRP A 46 -0.83 -5.11 10.22
N SER A 47 0.26 -4.99 10.98
CA SER A 47 0.36 -5.47 12.36
C SER A 47 -0.55 -4.70 13.32
N ASN A 48 -1.05 -3.53 12.93
CA ASN A 48 -2.04 -2.77 13.70
C ASN A 48 -3.46 -3.35 13.58
N TYR A 49 -3.68 -4.30 12.68
CA TYR A 49 -5.02 -4.81 12.34
C TYR A 49 -5.12 -6.35 12.39
N LEU A 50 -4.02 -7.07 12.17
CA LEU A 50 -4.01 -8.53 12.16
C LEU A 50 -3.48 -9.09 13.49
N THR A 51 -4.12 -10.15 13.98
CA THR A 51 -3.52 -10.96 15.05
C THR A 51 -2.33 -11.77 14.49
N PRO A 52 -1.39 -12.23 15.34
CA PRO A 52 -0.28 -13.07 14.90
C PRO A 52 -0.73 -14.32 14.12
N GLU A 53 -1.85 -14.93 14.51
CA GLU A 53 -2.39 -16.12 13.85
C GLU A 53 -2.92 -15.80 12.45
N MET A 54 -3.56 -14.65 12.26
CA MET A 54 -4.03 -14.21 10.94
C MET A 54 -2.87 -13.93 10.00
N ALA A 55 -1.81 -13.30 10.51
CA ALA A 55 -0.59 -13.03 9.74
C ALA A 55 0.09 -14.34 9.32
N ALA A 56 0.34 -15.24 10.29
CA ALA A 56 0.95 -16.54 10.02
C ALA A 56 0.16 -17.37 9.00
N ARG A 57 -1.18 -17.29 9.03
CA ARG A 57 -2.02 -17.95 8.03
C ARG A 57 -1.78 -17.40 6.62
N ILE A 58 -1.67 -16.08 6.46
CA ILE A 58 -1.44 -15.45 5.15
C ILE A 58 -0.01 -15.75 4.67
N ASP A 59 0.98 -15.70 5.56
CA ASP A 59 2.37 -16.04 5.25
C ASP A 59 2.47 -17.48 4.72
N GLY A 60 1.83 -18.45 5.39
CA GLY A 60 1.80 -19.84 4.91
C GLY A 60 1.11 -20.02 3.55
N ILE A 61 0.03 -19.29 3.27
CA ILE A 61 -0.62 -19.30 1.94
C ILE A 61 0.33 -18.74 0.88
N MET A 62 1.05 -17.66 1.19
CA MET A 62 2.00 -17.04 0.27
C MET A 62 3.14 -18.00 -0.07
N GLU A 63 3.74 -18.64 0.95
CA GLU A 63 4.79 -19.64 0.77
C GLU A 63 4.31 -20.82 -0.10
N GLU A 64 3.14 -21.38 0.20
CA GLU A 64 2.60 -22.51 -0.56
C GLU A 64 2.37 -22.18 -2.04
N LYS A 65 1.86 -20.98 -2.34
CA LYS A 65 1.50 -20.58 -3.71
C LYS A 65 2.64 -20.04 -4.53
N PHE A 66 3.65 -19.43 -3.89
CA PHE A 66 4.74 -18.76 -4.59
C PHE A 66 6.09 -19.48 -4.46
N LYS A 67 6.18 -20.58 -3.70
CA LYS A 67 7.35 -21.46 -3.77
C LYS A 67 7.65 -21.83 -5.23
N ASP A 68 8.93 -21.90 -5.56
CA ASP A 68 9.45 -22.26 -6.88
C ASP A 68 9.11 -21.27 -8.02
N THR A 69 8.42 -20.16 -7.74
CA THR A 69 8.14 -19.11 -8.75
C THR A 69 9.24 -18.05 -8.83
N GLY A 70 10.16 -18.01 -7.86
CA GLY A 70 11.14 -16.94 -7.68
C GLY A 70 10.57 -15.65 -7.07
N LEU A 71 9.27 -15.56 -6.80
CA LEU A 71 8.64 -14.36 -6.22
C LEU A 71 8.90 -14.17 -4.71
N LEU A 72 9.24 -15.25 -4.00
CA LEU A 72 9.63 -15.21 -2.58
C LEU A 72 11.11 -14.91 -2.39
N GLU A 73 11.91 -15.06 -3.45
CA GLU A 73 13.34 -14.85 -3.42
C GLU A 73 13.59 -13.36 -3.68
N HIS A 74 13.99 -12.64 -2.64
CA HIS A 74 14.63 -11.35 -2.85
C HIS A 74 15.98 -11.64 -3.52
N GLY A 75 16.12 -11.19 -4.78
CA GLY A 75 17.28 -11.47 -5.63
C GLY A 75 18.61 -11.42 -4.88
N GLN A 76 19.46 -12.41 -5.15
CA GLN A 76 20.87 -12.42 -4.77
C GLN A 76 21.61 -11.19 -5.32
#